data_AF-A0ABD3UX85-F1
#
_entry.id   AF-A0ABD3UX85-F1
#
_cell.length_a   1.000
_cell.length_b   1.000
_cell.length_c   1.000
_cell.angle_alpha   90.00
_cell.angle_beta   90.00
_cell.angle_gamma   90.00
#
_symmetry.space_group_name_H-M   'P 1'
#
loop_
_entity.id
_entity.type
_entity.pdbx_description
1 polymer ?
#
loop_
_entity_poly.entity_id
_entity_poly.type
_entity_poly.pdbx_seq_one_letter_code
_entity_poly.pdbx_strand_id
1 'polypeptide(L)'
;MVQTVEAYPCATLEDKRKLLVYVYCCMGETSMEMGHLNDATEYHEKAKKMAEESGFKDAKSRVYFNLGEVFHKKGEYQRAIDVWTEELPNVSSPVGSSLFNYAISICFLKLDNYMEGLEHGDMSLSASDRSGDKDIKLYATTLFAISEGTFIIYDIIPWSIIRPQYN
;
A
#
# COMPACT_ATOMS: atom_id res chain seq x y z
N MET A 1 -3.71 -9.83 -22.62
CA MET A 1 -3.83 -10.47 -21.28
C MET A 1 -5.22 -10.29 -20.69
N VAL A 2 -5.72 -9.07 -20.43
CA VAL A 2 -7.09 -8.85 -19.91
C VAL A 2 -8.16 -9.52 -20.77
N GLN A 3 -8.16 -9.23 -22.09
CA GLN A 3 -9.09 -9.87 -23.04
C GLN A 3 -8.99 -11.40 -23.07
N THR A 4 -7.79 -11.94 -22.80
CA THR A 4 -7.54 -13.38 -22.76
C THR A 4 -8.15 -14.02 -21.51
N VAL A 5 -8.09 -13.33 -20.36
CA VAL A 5 -8.75 -13.76 -19.11
C VAL A 5 -10.27 -13.59 -19.21
N GLU A 6 -10.74 -12.50 -19.85
CA GLU A 6 -12.16 -12.27 -20.11
C GLU A 6 -12.76 -13.32 -21.06
N ALA A 7 -12.00 -13.78 -22.06
CA ALA A 7 -12.41 -14.82 -22.99
C ALA A 7 -12.23 -16.25 -22.45
N TYR A 8 -11.60 -16.44 -21.28
CA TYR A 8 -11.30 -17.77 -20.76
C TYR A 8 -12.57 -18.46 -20.21
N PRO A 9 -12.90 -19.70 -20.64
CA PRO A 9 -14.16 -20.36 -20.30
C PRO A 9 -14.15 -21.11 -18.95
N CYS A 10 -13.43 -20.63 -17.93
CA CYS A 10 -13.35 -21.30 -16.62
C CYS A 10 -14.54 -20.96 -15.69
N ALA A 11 -14.85 -21.91 -14.80
CA ALA A 11 -16.21 -22.30 -14.37
C ALA A 11 -16.76 -21.70 -13.06
N THR A 12 -16.24 -20.59 -12.55
CA THR A 12 -16.84 -19.84 -11.42
C THR A 12 -16.58 -18.34 -11.61
N LEU A 13 -17.62 -17.52 -11.44
CA LEU A 13 -17.53 -16.06 -11.61
C LEU A 13 -16.54 -15.42 -10.60
N GLU A 14 -16.41 -16.02 -9.41
CA GLU A 14 -15.52 -15.59 -8.33
C GLU A 14 -14.03 -15.75 -8.69
N ASP A 15 -13.60 -16.91 -9.22
CA ASP A 15 -12.20 -17.14 -9.57
C ASP A 15 -11.76 -16.26 -10.76
N LYS A 16 -12.67 -16.01 -11.70
CA LYS A 16 -12.43 -15.10 -12.83
C LYS A 16 -12.25 -13.66 -12.36
N ARG A 17 -13.09 -13.17 -11.44
CA ARG A 17 -12.97 -11.82 -10.86
C ARG A 17 -11.65 -11.66 -10.11
N LYS A 18 -11.29 -12.64 -9.29
CA LYS A 18 -10.02 -12.66 -8.57
C LYS A 18 -8.83 -12.52 -9.52
N LEU A 19 -8.81 -13.32 -10.61
CA LEU A 19 -7.75 -13.27 -11.59
C LEU A 19 -7.66 -11.91 -12.29
N LEU A 20 -8.81 -11.31 -12.64
CA LEU A 20 -8.85 -9.98 -13.25
C LEU A 20 -8.33 -8.90 -12.31
N VAL A 21 -8.66 -8.94 -11.01
CA VAL A 21 -8.10 -8.03 -9.99
C VAL A 21 -6.57 -8.12 -10.00
N TYR A 22 -6.00 -9.33 -9.98
CA TYR A 22 -4.55 -9.51 -10.04
C TYR A 22 -3.93 -8.95 -11.31
N VAL A 23 -4.55 -9.20 -12.48
CA VAL A 23 -4.04 -8.67 -13.76
C VAL A 23 -4.03 -7.15 -13.76
N TYR A 24 -5.11 -6.51 -13.31
CA TYR A 24 -5.17 -5.05 -13.21
C TYR A 24 -4.16 -4.49 -12.20
N CYS A 25 -3.94 -5.17 -11.06
CA CYS A 25 -2.89 -4.81 -10.12
C CYS A 25 -1.50 -4.84 -10.77
N CYS A 26 -1.15 -5.91 -11.47
CA CYS A 26 0.16 -6.03 -12.12
C CYS A 26 0.34 -4.95 -13.21
N MET A 27 -0.71 -4.65 -13.98
CA MET A 27 -0.68 -3.58 -14.98
C MET A 27 -0.48 -2.20 -14.33
N GLY A 28 -1.15 -1.95 -13.20
CA GLY A 28 -0.97 -0.72 -12.41
C GLY A 28 0.45 -0.59 -11.86
N GLU A 29 0.99 -1.66 -11.26
CA GLU A 29 2.37 -1.71 -10.77
C GLU A 29 3.38 -1.44 -11.89
N THR A 30 3.23 -2.09 -13.04
CA THR A 30 4.13 -1.88 -14.20
C THR A 30 4.02 -0.44 -14.71
N SER A 31 2.82 0.13 -14.73
CA SER A 31 2.60 1.53 -15.14
C SER A 31 3.24 2.52 -14.15
N MET A 32 3.19 2.24 -12.85
CA MET A 32 3.90 3.02 -11.83
C MET A 32 5.41 2.99 -12.06
N GLU A 33 5.98 1.82 -12.33
CA GLU A 33 7.42 1.65 -12.60
C GLU A 33 7.87 2.41 -13.86
N MET A 34 7.01 2.49 -14.87
CA MET A 34 7.25 3.29 -16.08
C MET A 34 7.01 4.79 -15.87
N GLY A 35 6.54 5.23 -14.69
CA GLY A 35 6.21 6.63 -14.40
C GLY A 35 4.86 7.08 -14.97
N HIS A 36 4.06 6.19 -15.54
CA HIS A 36 2.72 6.47 -16.06
C HIS A 36 1.69 6.45 -14.93
N LEU A 37 1.79 7.42 -14.02
CA LEU A 37 0.99 7.44 -12.78
C LEU A 37 -0.53 7.58 -13.01
N ASN A 38 -0.95 8.22 -14.11
CA ASN A 38 -2.38 8.34 -14.43
C ASN A 38 -2.96 6.98 -14.89
N ASP A 39 -2.24 6.25 -15.74
CA ASP A 39 -2.63 4.91 -16.17
C ASP A 39 -2.64 3.94 -14.98
N ALA A 40 -1.63 4.03 -14.12
CA ALA A 40 -1.58 3.27 -12.87
C ALA A 40 -2.81 3.54 -11.97
N THR A 41 -3.22 4.81 -11.87
CA THR A 41 -4.45 5.20 -11.14
C THR A 41 -5.66 4.48 -11.74
N GLU A 42 -5.84 4.53 -13.07
CA GLU A 42 -6.98 3.91 -13.75
C GLU A 42 -7.02 2.38 -13.54
N TYR A 43 -5.88 1.70 -13.65
CA TYR A 43 -5.80 0.26 -13.44
C TYR A 43 -6.12 -0.13 -11.99
N HIS A 44 -5.59 0.60 -11.00
CA HIS A 44 -5.86 0.30 -9.60
C HIS A 44 -7.30 0.64 -9.18
N GLU A 45 -7.93 1.68 -9.73
CA GLU A 45 -9.36 1.99 -9.51
C GLU A 45 -10.27 0.89 -10.10
N LYS A 46 -9.94 0.38 -11.29
CA LYS A 46 -10.65 -0.79 -11.86
C LYS A 46 -10.50 -2.02 -10.96
N ALA A 47 -9.30 -2.28 -10.48
CA ALA A 47 -9.04 -3.38 -9.55
C ALA A 47 -9.81 -3.20 -8.23
N LYS A 48 -9.91 -1.96 -7.71
CA LYS A 48 -10.59 -1.63 -6.44
C LYS A 48 -12.06 -1.98 -6.52
N LYS A 49 -12.74 -1.49 -7.55
CA LYS A 49 -14.16 -1.77 -7.80
C LYS A 49 -14.43 -3.27 -7.87
N MET A 50 -13.58 -4.02 -8.57
CA MET A 50 -13.73 -5.47 -8.68
C MET A 50 -13.45 -6.19 -7.37
N ALA A 51 -12.47 -5.74 -6.59
CA ALA A 51 -12.10 -6.33 -5.31
C ALA A 51 -13.21 -6.15 -4.26
N GLU A 52 -13.84 -4.98 -4.21
CA GLU A 52 -15.00 -4.70 -3.33
C GLU A 52 -16.17 -5.66 -3.56
N GLU A 53 -16.39 -6.07 -4.81
CA GLU A 53 -17.47 -7.00 -5.18
C GLU A 53 -17.12 -8.48 -4.94
N SER A 54 -15.86 -8.79 -4.61
CA SER A 54 -15.33 -10.17 -4.67
C SER A 54 -15.13 -10.86 -3.32
N GLY A 55 -15.27 -10.13 -2.19
CA GLY A 55 -15.12 -10.68 -0.84
C GLY A 55 -13.69 -11.11 -0.44
N PHE A 56 -12.71 -11.00 -1.35
CA PHE A 56 -11.32 -11.41 -1.12
C PHE A 56 -10.54 -10.33 -0.36
N LYS A 57 -10.51 -10.44 0.98
CA LYS A 57 -9.85 -9.46 1.85
C LYS A 57 -8.39 -9.17 1.48
N ASP A 58 -7.58 -10.20 1.23
CA ASP A 58 -6.16 -10.00 0.90
C ASP A 58 -5.94 -9.29 -0.43
N ALA A 59 -6.74 -9.64 -1.45
CA ALA A 59 -6.68 -8.99 -2.75
C ALA A 59 -7.14 -7.53 -2.64
N LYS A 60 -8.18 -7.26 -1.84
CA LYS A 60 -8.65 -5.91 -1.54
C LYS A 60 -7.55 -5.09 -0.87
N SER A 61 -6.95 -5.58 0.22
CA SER A 61 -5.92 -4.83 0.93
C SER A 61 -4.71 -4.52 0.04
N ARG A 62 -4.30 -5.44 -0.84
CA ARG A 62 -3.23 -5.18 -1.82
C ARG A 62 -3.59 -4.08 -2.82
N VAL A 63 -4.82 -4.09 -3.35
CA VAL A 63 -5.29 -3.05 -4.29
C VAL A 63 -5.26 -1.68 -3.64
N TYR A 64 -5.78 -1.57 -2.42
CA TYR A 64 -5.81 -0.31 -1.67
C TYR A 64 -4.41 0.19 -1.35
N PHE A 65 -3.51 -0.71 -0.96
CA PHE A 65 -2.12 -0.35 -0.70
C PHE A 65 -1.47 0.26 -1.95
N ASN A 66 -1.59 -0.40 -3.10
CA ASN A 66 -1.03 0.06 -4.37
C ASN A 66 -1.68 1.37 -4.84
N LEU A 67 -2.99 1.54 -4.67
CA LEU A 67 -3.68 2.79 -5.02
C LEU A 67 -3.16 3.97 -4.19
N GLY A 68 -2.98 3.78 -2.88
CA GLY A 68 -2.35 4.80 -2.02
C GLY A 68 -0.90 5.09 -2.43
N GLU A 69 -0.14 4.07 -2.86
CA GLU A 69 1.22 4.26 -3.38
C GLU A 69 1.23 5.14 -4.64
N VAL A 70 0.27 4.96 -5.56
CA VAL A 70 0.12 5.84 -6.72
C VAL A 70 -0.07 7.28 -6.28
N PHE A 71 -1.00 7.55 -5.36
CA PHE A 71 -1.24 8.91 -4.87
C PHE A 71 -0.02 9.51 -4.17
N HIS A 72 0.69 8.72 -3.36
CA HIS A 72 1.95 9.14 -2.74
C HIS A 72 3.00 9.52 -3.81
N LYS A 73 3.18 8.70 -4.85
CA LYS A 73 4.12 9.01 -5.96
C LYS A 73 3.72 10.25 -6.76
N LYS A 74 2.43 10.57 -6.83
CA LYS A 74 1.93 11.81 -7.45
C LYS A 74 2.08 13.04 -6.55
N GLY A 75 2.53 12.88 -5.30
CA GLY A 75 2.58 13.97 -4.31
C GLY A 75 1.20 14.31 -3.72
N GLU A 76 0.18 13.49 -3.98
CA GLU A 76 -1.18 13.67 -3.49
C GLU A 76 -1.32 13.03 -2.10
N TYR A 77 -0.51 13.47 -1.12
CA TYR A 77 -0.32 12.80 0.16
C TYR A 77 -1.61 12.62 0.97
N GLN A 78 -2.50 13.62 0.99
CA GLN A 78 -3.79 13.50 1.68
C GLN A 78 -4.65 12.37 1.10
N ARG A 79 -4.69 12.25 -0.24
CA ARG A 79 -5.45 11.16 -0.89
C ARG A 79 -4.86 9.79 -0.59
N ALA A 80 -3.53 9.69 -0.49
CA ALA A 80 -2.88 8.46 -0.08
C ALA A 80 -3.27 8.07 1.35
N ILE A 81 -3.29 9.03 2.28
CA ILE A 81 -3.77 8.83 3.67
C ILE A 81 -5.22 8.36 3.67
N ASP A 82 -6.10 9.03 2.93
CA ASP A 82 -7.53 8.69 2.90
C ASP A 82 -7.74 7.23 2.43
N VAL A 83 -7.04 6.82 1.36
CA VAL A 83 -7.13 5.44 0.83
C VAL A 83 -6.60 4.41 1.82
N TRP A 84 -5.44 4.65 2.44
CA TRP A 84 -4.86 3.69 3.38
C TRP A 84 -5.66 3.62 4.68
N THR A 85 -6.14 4.74 5.20
CA THR A 85 -6.96 4.77 6.43
C THR A 85 -8.33 4.11 6.23
N GLU A 86 -8.93 4.21 5.03
CA GLU A 86 -10.18 3.51 4.68
C GLU A 86 -10.04 1.99 4.83
N GLU A 87 -8.91 1.42 4.39
CA GLU A 87 -8.73 -0.05 4.37
C GLU A 87 -8.04 -0.60 5.63
N LEU A 88 -7.31 0.22 6.38
CA LEU A 88 -6.56 -0.21 7.57
C LEU A 88 -7.36 -1.11 8.55
N PRO A 89 -8.65 -0.83 8.87
CA PRO A 89 -9.45 -1.70 9.75
C PRO A 89 -9.77 -3.09 9.18
N ASN A 90 -9.71 -3.25 7.85
CA ASN A 90 -10.00 -4.52 7.16
C ASN A 90 -8.76 -5.40 6.98
N VAL A 91 -7.56 -4.83 7.18
CA VAL A 91 -6.30 -5.55 7.03
C VAL A 91 -6.19 -6.59 8.14
N SER A 92 -6.16 -7.86 7.75
CA SER A 92 -6.17 -8.99 8.70
C SER A 92 -4.77 -9.39 9.19
N SER A 93 -3.71 -8.94 8.49
CA SER A 93 -2.32 -9.30 8.79
C SER A 93 -1.64 -8.20 9.60
N PRO A 94 -0.98 -8.52 10.74
CA PRO A 94 -0.18 -7.55 11.51
C PRO A 94 0.91 -6.88 10.67
N VAL A 95 1.52 -7.63 9.74
CA VAL A 95 2.51 -7.13 8.78
C VAL A 95 1.86 -6.08 7.88
N GLY A 96 0.69 -6.38 7.33
CA GLY A 96 -0.07 -5.43 6.50
C GLY A 96 -0.45 -4.17 7.29
N SER A 97 -0.97 -4.31 8.51
CA SER A 97 -1.32 -3.16 9.35
C SER A 97 -0.10 -2.29 9.66
N SER A 98 1.08 -2.90 9.86
CA SER A 98 2.32 -2.17 10.08
C SER A 98 2.73 -1.36 8.83
N LEU A 99 2.65 -1.96 7.64
CA LEU A 99 2.96 -1.28 6.37
C LEU A 99 2.02 -0.11 6.07
N PHE A 100 0.72 -0.27 6.30
CA PHE A 100 -0.25 0.81 6.11
C PHE A 100 0.04 1.98 7.06
N ASN A 101 0.24 1.71 8.35
CA ASN A 101 0.56 2.74 9.33
C ASN A 101 1.90 3.44 9.01
N TYR A 102 2.91 2.68 8.56
CA TYR A 102 4.18 3.25 8.11
C TYR A 102 3.98 4.21 6.93
N ALA A 103 3.23 3.79 5.92
CA ALA A 103 2.98 4.60 4.73
C ALA A 103 2.18 5.87 5.06
N ILE A 104 1.15 5.75 5.90
CA ILE A 104 0.37 6.89 6.41
C ILE A 104 1.26 7.87 7.18
N SER A 105 2.12 7.36 8.07
CA SER A 105 3.05 8.18 8.85
C SER A 105 3.97 9.01 7.95
N ILE A 106 4.54 8.40 6.90
CA ILE A 106 5.34 9.13 5.91
C ILE A 106 4.55 10.26 5.26
N CYS A 107 3.31 10.02 4.84
CA CYS A 107 2.48 11.05 4.23
C CYS A 107 2.20 12.20 5.20
N PHE A 108 1.92 11.91 6.47
CA PHE A 108 1.74 12.96 7.48
C PHE A 108 3.00 13.79 7.69
N LEU A 109 4.17 13.15 7.73
CA LEU A 109 5.46 13.86 7.80
C LEU A 109 5.71 14.73 6.57
N LYS A 110 5.29 14.29 5.36
CA LYS A 110 5.37 15.11 4.13
C LYS A 110 4.40 16.29 4.13
N LEU A 111 3.37 16.26 4.96
CA LEU A 111 2.39 17.33 5.15
C LEU A 111 2.68 18.21 6.38
N ASP A 112 3.84 18.04 7.04
CA ASP A 112 4.23 18.73 8.28
C ASP A 112 3.29 18.46 9.48
N ASN A 113 2.50 17.38 9.42
CA ASN A 113 1.64 16.92 10.51
C ASN A 113 2.39 15.89 11.37
N TYR A 114 3.34 16.40 12.16
CA TYR A 114 4.28 15.56 12.92
C TYR A 114 3.61 14.72 14.00
N MET A 115 2.54 15.22 14.63
CA MET A 115 1.85 14.54 15.74
C MET A 115 1.14 13.27 15.25
N GLU A 116 0.37 13.39 14.17
CA GLU A 116 -0.31 12.28 13.51
C GLU A 116 0.69 11.31 12.87
N GLY A 117 1.78 11.86 12.30
CA GLY A 117 2.90 11.06 11.81
C GLY A 117 3.51 10.17 12.90
N LEU A 118 3.76 10.73 14.09
CA LEU A 118 4.26 10.00 15.26
C LEU A 118 3.31 8.89 15.71
N GLU A 119 2.02 9.19 15.81
CA GLU A 119 1.00 8.22 16.25
C GLU A 119 0.96 7.00 15.32
N HIS A 120 0.89 7.24 14.01
CA HIS A 120 0.93 6.13 13.04
C HIS A 120 2.29 5.41 13.02
N GLY A 121 3.40 6.11 13.29
CA GLY A 121 4.72 5.50 13.46
C GLY A 121 4.76 4.52 14.63
N ASP A 122 4.21 4.89 15.79
CA ASP A 122 4.12 4.03 16.97
C ASP A 122 3.19 2.83 16.74
N MET A 123 2.04 3.05 16.08
CA MET A 123 1.15 1.97 15.67
C MET A 123 1.84 0.97 14.73
N SER A 124 2.66 1.46 13.80
CA SER A 124 3.46 0.63 12.90
C SER A 124 4.47 -0.22 13.66
N LEU A 125 5.20 0.39 14.60
CA LEU A 125 6.18 -0.30 15.46
C LEU A 125 5.52 -1.39 16.32
N SER A 126 4.42 -1.04 16.99
CA SER A 126 3.62 -1.97 17.80
C SER A 126 3.05 -3.14 16.99
N ALA A 127 2.69 -2.92 15.71
CA ALA A 127 2.27 -4.01 14.82
C ALA A 127 3.46 -4.88 14.36
N SER A 128 4.62 -4.28 14.12
CA SER A 128 5.85 -4.99 13.75
C SER A 128 6.33 -5.93 14.85
N ASP A 129 6.33 -5.47 16.10
CA ASP A 129 6.73 -6.28 17.26
C ASP A 129 5.85 -7.52 17.45
N ARG A 130 4.56 -7.41 17.11
CA ARG A 130 3.62 -8.55 17.11
C ARG A 130 3.89 -9.54 15.97
N SER A 131 4.47 -9.08 14.86
CA SER A 131 4.77 -9.92 13.69
C SER A 131 6.13 -10.63 13.78
N GLY A 132 7.08 -10.10 14.56
CA GLY A 132 8.46 -10.60 14.62
C GLY A 132 9.32 -10.28 13.40
N ASP A 133 8.80 -9.50 12.45
CA ASP A 133 9.51 -9.05 11.25
C ASP A 133 10.56 -7.98 11.61
N LYS A 134 11.84 -8.27 11.33
CA LYS A 134 12.96 -7.41 11.70
C LYS A 134 13.13 -6.22 10.76
N ASP A 135 12.73 -6.36 9.50
CA ASP A 135 12.91 -5.32 8.48
C ASP A 135 11.89 -4.20 8.72
N ILE A 136 10.63 -4.58 8.93
CA ILE A 136 9.57 -3.64 9.28
C ILE A 136 9.84 -2.92 10.60
N LYS A 137 10.41 -3.63 11.57
CA LYS A 137 10.82 -3.05 12.85
C LYS A 137 11.89 -1.99 12.66
N LEU A 138 12.88 -2.24 11.81
CA LEU A 138 13.91 -1.26 11.48
C LEU A 138 13.30 -0.01 10.86
N TYR A 139 12.41 -0.16 9.87
CA TYR A 139 11.75 0.98 9.22
C TYR A 139 10.89 1.81 10.19
N ALA A 140 10.07 1.16 11.01
CA ALA A 140 9.23 1.83 11.99
C ALA A 140 10.07 2.58 13.05
N THR A 141 11.18 1.99 13.51
CA THR A 141 12.09 2.62 14.48
C THR A 141 12.81 3.83 13.89
N THR A 142 13.25 3.75 12.63
CA THR A 142 13.88 4.91 11.96
C THR A 142 12.92 6.07 11.77
N LEU A 143 11.66 5.78 11.44
CA LEU A 143 10.64 6.80 11.24
C LEU A 143 10.28 7.48 12.56
N PHE A 144 10.08 6.70 13.63
CA PHE A 144 9.86 7.20 14.98
C PHE A 144 10.98 8.16 15.42
N ALA A 145 12.25 7.79 15.19
CA ALA A 145 13.40 8.62 15.52
C ALA A 145 13.49 9.92 14.69
N ILE A 146 13.08 9.90 13.42
CA ILE A 146 12.98 11.10 12.57
C ILE A 146 11.88 12.02 13.11
N SER A 147 10.74 11.46 13.48
CA SER A 147 9.57 12.21 13.94
C SER A 147 9.72 12.76 15.37
N GLU A 148 10.53 12.13 16.23
CA GLU A 148 10.95 12.70 17.53
C GLU A 148 12.01 13.81 17.39
N GLY A 149 12.48 14.11 16.17
CA GLY A 149 13.50 15.12 15.91
C GLY A 149 14.93 14.66 16.25
N THR A 150 15.14 13.37 16.50
CA THR A 150 16.44 12.82 16.91
C THR A 150 17.38 12.60 15.70
N PHE A 151 16.87 12.51 14.47
CA PHE A 151 17.67 12.34 13.26
C PHE A 151 17.14 13.20 12.10
N ILE A 152 17.80 14.33 11.82
CA ILE A 152 17.61 15.08 10.57
C ILE A 152 18.40 14.35 9.47
N ILE A 153 17.82 13.37 8.78
CA ILE A 153 18.37 12.96 7.48
C ILE A 153 17.24 12.62 6.50
N TYR A 154 17.05 13.53 5.54
CA TYR A 154 15.99 13.47 4.52
C TYR A 154 16.23 12.45 3.39
N ASP A 155 17.29 11.65 3.39
CA ASP A 155 17.77 10.99 2.15
C ASP A 155 18.20 9.50 2.22
N ILE A 156 17.96 8.74 3.30
CA ILE A 156 18.67 7.45 3.44
C ILE A 156 17.98 6.20 2.87
N ILE A 157 16.65 6.15 2.67
CA ILE A 157 16.00 4.89 2.23
C ILE A 157 15.23 5.08 0.93
N PRO A 158 15.83 4.70 -0.22
CA PRO A 158 15.13 4.63 -1.50
C PRO A 158 13.89 3.73 -1.42
N TRP A 159 12.80 4.18 -2.02
CA TRP A 159 11.53 3.44 -2.14
C TRP A 159 11.69 2.01 -2.70
N SER A 160 12.75 1.77 -3.48
CA SER A 160 13.09 0.44 -3.99
C SER A 160 13.48 -0.59 -2.92
N ILE A 161 13.89 -0.14 -1.72
CA ILE A 161 14.20 -1.00 -0.57
C ILE A 161 12.93 -1.32 0.24
N ILE A 162 11.90 -0.48 0.13
CA ILE A 162 10.64 -0.56 0.88
C ILE A 162 9.66 -1.57 0.26
N ARG A 163 9.86 -1.98 -1.00
CA ARG A 163 8.94 -2.91 -1.69
C ARG A 163 9.14 -4.34 -1.18
N PRO A 164 8.16 -4.96 -0.49
CA PRO A 164 8.26 -6.37 -0.14
C PRO A 164 8.12 -7.18 -1.43
N GLN A 165 9.14 -7.95 -1.79
CA GLN A 165 9.02 -8.95 -2.85
C GLN A 165 8.33 -10.17 -2.26
N TYR A 166 7.01 -10.23 -2.39
CA TYR A 166 6.24 -11.43 -2.08
C TYR A 166 6.40 -12.43 -3.25
N ASN A 167 7.15 -13.51 -3.01
CA ASN A 167 7.12 -14.73 -3.82
C ASN A 167 5.89 -15.57 -3.50
#